data_AF-A0A1H3XAN4-F1
#
_entry.id   AF-A0A1H3XAN4-F1
#
_cell.length_a   1.000
_cell.length_b   1.000
_cell.length_c   1.000
_cell.angle_alpha   90.00
_cell.angle_beta   90.00
_cell.angle_gamma   90.00
#
_symmetry.space_group_name_H-M   'P 1'
#
loop_
_entity.id
_entity.type
_entity.pdbx_description
1 polymer ?
#
loop_
_entity_poly.entity_id
_entity_poly.type
_entity_poly.pdbx_seq_one_letter_code
_entity_poly.pdbx_strand_id
1 'polypeptide(L)'
;MRSKAKHYTLEFKQKAVELSYAKDNVRQVCEDLDIIPSVLYRWRKELKDYGKNSFPGRGKPKMTDEEKEIDRLRKALKEAELERDILKKAIG
;
A
#
# COMPACT_ATOMS: atom_id res chain seq x y z
N MET A 1 -10.19 -24.18 8.07
CA MET A 1 -8.74 -24.09 8.42
C MET A 1 -8.19 -22.78 7.86
N ARG A 2 -7.53 -21.93 8.68
CA ARG A 2 -6.83 -20.74 8.17
C ARG A 2 -5.55 -21.22 7.48
N SER A 3 -5.41 -21.00 6.17
CA SER A 3 -4.16 -21.27 5.47
C SER A 3 -3.07 -20.34 6.00
N LYS A 4 -1.86 -20.86 6.15
CA LYS A 4 -0.69 -20.08 6.58
C LYS A 4 -0.47 -18.99 5.53
N ALA A 5 -0.42 -17.72 5.95
CA ALA A 5 -0.22 -16.61 5.03
C ALA A 5 1.15 -16.76 4.35
N LYS A 6 1.16 -17.06 3.04
CA LYS A 6 2.38 -17.04 2.22
C LYS A 6 2.92 -15.61 2.18
N HIS A 7 4.22 -15.45 2.46
CA HIS A 7 4.90 -14.17 2.39
C HIS A 7 5.65 -14.07 1.07
N TYR A 8 5.42 -12.95 0.36
CA TYR A 8 6.08 -12.66 -0.91
C TYR A 8 6.87 -11.38 -0.77
N THR A 9 8.08 -11.37 -1.34
CA THR A 9 8.93 -10.18 -1.40
C THR A 9 8.30 -9.11 -2.30
N LEU A 10 8.76 -7.87 -2.17
CA LEU A 10 8.32 -6.76 -3.02
C LEU A 10 8.57 -7.09 -4.49
N GLU A 11 9.81 -7.48 -4.80
CA GLU A 11 10.26 -7.79 -6.16
C GLU A 11 9.45 -8.93 -6.77
N PHE A 12 9.14 -9.98 -5.98
CA PHE A 12 8.30 -11.07 -6.44
C PHE A 12 6.90 -10.60 -6.85
N LYS A 13 6.26 -9.74 -6.04
CA LYS A 13 4.93 -9.22 -6.36
C LYS A 13 4.94 -8.36 -7.61
N GLN A 14 5.96 -7.53 -7.78
CA GLN A 14 6.13 -6.68 -8.98
C GLN A 14 6.29 -7.54 -10.23
N LYS A 15 7.24 -8.48 -10.21
CA LYS A 15 7.48 -9.42 -11.33
C LYS A 15 6.26 -10.28 -11.64
N ALA A 16 5.54 -10.77 -10.63
CA ALA A 16 4.33 -11.56 -10.83
C ALA A 16 3.23 -10.73 -11.53
N VAL A 17 3.06 -9.47 -11.14
CA VAL A 17 2.09 -8.56 -11.78
C VAL A 17 2.52 -8.22 -13.20
N GLU A 18 3.79 -7.90 -13.43
CA GLU A 18 4.34 -7.62 -14.77
C GLU A 18 4.17 -8.81 -15.71
N LEU A 19 4.60 -10.01 -15.28
CA LEU A 19 4.44 -11.26 -16.04
C LEU A 19 2.98 -11.54 -16.37
N SER A 20 2.07 -11.23 -15.44
CA SER A 20 0.65 -11.41 -15.68
C SER A 20 0.13 -10.50 -16.80
N TYR A 21 0.65 -9.28 -16.95
CA TYR A 21 0.25 -8.38 -18.04
C TYR A 21 0.89 -8.76 -19.38
N ALA A 22 2.09 -9.35 -19.33
CA ALA A 22 2.79 -9.82 -20.52
C ALA A 22 2.19 -11.12 -21.10
N LYS A 23 1.62 -12.00 -20.27
CA LYS A 23 0.94 -13.24 -20.71
C LYS A 23 -0.58 -13.05 -20.77
N ASP A 24 -1.22 -13.53 -21.84
CA ASP A 24 -2.69 -13.52 -21.95
C ASP A 24 -3.39 -14.47 -20.97
N ASN A 25 -2.68 -15.46 -20.43
CA ASN A 25 -3.24 -16.46 -19.50
C ASN A 25 -2.78 -16.26 -18.05
N VAL A 26 -3.59 -15.54 -17.29
CA VAL A 26 -3.37 -15.27 -15.85
C VAL A 26 -3.39 -16.55 -15.00
N ARG A 27 -4.19 -17.55 -15.37
CA ARG A 27 -4.26 -18.82 -14.60
C ARG A 27 -2.95 -19.58 -14.70
N GLN A 28 -2.39 -19.67 -15.91
CA GLN A 28 -1.09 -20.32 -16.12
C GLN A 28 0.00 -19.61 -15.31
N VAL A 29 0.04 -18.27 -15.32
CA VAL A 29 1.00 -17.50 -14.50
C VAL A 29 0.85 -17.82 -13.01
N CYS A 30 -0.38 -18.03 -12.53
CA CYS A 30 -0.62 -18.37 -11.13
C CYS A 30 -0.11 -19.77 -10.77
N GLU A 31 -0.32 -20.74 -11.67
CA GLU A 31 0.18 -22.10 -11.53
C GLU A 31 1.71 -22.15 -11.57
N ASP A 32 2.33 -21.47 -12.54
CA ASP A 32 3.78 -21.38 -12.71
C ASP A 32 4.47 -20.79 -11.46
N LEU A 33 3.81 -19.82 -10.80
CA LEU A 33 4.35 -19.10 -9.64
C LEU A 33 3.87 -19.64 -8.28
N ASP A 34 3.06 -20.71 -8.26
CA ASP A 34 2.40 -21.25 -7.05
C ASP A 34 1.70 -20.16 -6.20
N ILE A 35 0.98 -19.27 -6.89
CA ILE A 35 0.17 -18.20 -6.29
C ILE A 35 -1.31 -18.40 -6.56
N ILE A 36 -2.13 -17.96 -5.62
CA ILE A 36 -3.59 -18.02 -5.78
C ILE A 36 -4.03 -16.87 -6.71
N PRO A 37 -4.87 -17.11 -7.73
CA PRO A 37 -5.32 -16.06 -8.66
C PRO A 37 -5.91 -14.83 -7.97
N SER A 38 -6.69 -15.01 -6.90
CA SER A 38 -7.27 -13.91 -6.13
C SER A 38 -6.22 -12.98 -5.53
N VAL A 39 -5.04 -13.50 -5.18
CA VAL A 39 -3.92 -12.71 -4.68
C VAL A 39 -3.29 -11.88 -5.81
N LEU A 40 -3.13 -12.47 -6.99
CA LEU A 40 -2.58 -11.79 -8.16
C LEU A 40 -3.50 -10.66 -8.65
N TYR A 41 -4.82 -10.90 -8.72
CA TYR A 41 -5.79 -9.84 -9.05
C TYR A 41 -5.76 -8.69 -8.05
N ARG A 42 -5.62 -9.01 -6.76
CA ARG A 42 -5.46 -7.98 -5.73
C ARG A 42 -4.17 -7.18 -5.96
N TRP A 43 -3.04 -7.81 -6.27
CA TRP A 43 -1.80 -7.09 -6.55
C TRP A 43 -1.87 -6.23 -7.80
N ARG A 44 -2.56 -6.67 -8.85
CA ARG A 44 -2.85 -5.85 -10.03
C ARG A 44 -3.63 -4.59 -9.67
N LYS A 45 -4.70 -4.74 -8.88
CA LYS A 45 -5.50 -3.61 -8.39
C LYS A 45 -4.64 -2.67 -7.53
N GLU A 46 -3.87 -3.21 -6.60
CA GLU A 46 -2.95 -2.43 -5.77
C GLU A 46 -1.95 -1.65 -6.63
N LEU A 47 -1.36 -2.26 -7.66
CA LEU A 47 -0.44 -1.61 -8.60
C LEU A 47 -1.13 -0.48 -9.39
N LYS A 48 -2.35 -0.72 -9.85
CA LYS A 48 -3.15 0.28 -10.56
C LYS A 48 -3.50 1.48 -9.70
N ASP A 49 -3.94 1.25 -8.46
CA ASP A 49 -4.47 2.30 -7.58
C ASP A 49 -3.35 3.11 -6.92
N TYR A 50 -2.21 2.48 -6.60
CA TYR A 50 -1.14 3.09 -5.79
C TYR A 50 0.23 3.17 -6.48
N GLY A 51 0.41 2.57 -7.67
CA GLY A 51 1.65 2.61 -8.44
C GLY A 51 2.89 2.15 -7.64
N LYS A 52 3.86 3.07 -7.44
CA LYS A 52 5.07 2.77 -6.64
C LYS A 52 4.76 2.50 -5.16
N ASN A 53 3.59 2.91 -4.67
CA ASN A 53 3.17 2.80 -3.27
C ASN A 53 2.36 1.53 -2.96
N SER A 54 2.16 0.65 -3.93
CA SER A 54 1.27 -0.52 -3.81
C SER A 54 1.68 -1.54 -2.77
N PHE A 55 2.98 -1.60 -2.47
CA PHE A 55 3.57 -2.61 -1.60
C PHE A 55 4.43 -1.98 -0.50
N PRO A 56 3.87 -1.18 0.43
CA PRO A 56 4.63 -0.37 1.38
C PRO A 56 5.25 -1.17 2.54
N GLY A 57 5.09 -2.49 2.57
CA GLY A 57 5.54 -3.37 3.66
C GLY A 57 4.48 -3.58 4.75
N ARG A 58 4.85 -4.26 5.83
CA ARG A 58 3.93 -4.56 6.94
C ARG A 58 3.72 -3.33 7.82
N GLY A 59 2.48 -3.11 8.25
CA GLY A 59 2.12 -2.05 9.21
C GLY A 59 2.08 -0.64 8.62
N LYS A 60 2.41 -0.46 7.33
CA LYS A 60 2.29 0.83 6.66
C LYS A 60 0.98 0.92 5.88
N PRO A 61 0.20 1.99 6.04
CA PRO A 61 -1.00 2.18 5.22
C PRO A 61 -0.61 2.33 3.75
N LYS A 62 -1.45 1.79 2.86
CA LYS A 62 -1.36 2.06 1.43
C LYS A 62 -1.95 3.42 1.19
N MET A 63 -1.12 4.34 0.77
CA MET A 63 -1.50 5.72 0.51
C MET A 63 -0.85 6.15 -0.80
N THR A 64 -1.59 6.88 -1.62
CA THR A 64 -0.99 7.63 -2.73
C THR A 64 -0.04 8.70 -2.19
N ASP A 65 0.75 9.32 -3.06
CA ASP A 65 1.64 10.39 -2.61
C ASP A 65 0.83 11.60 -2.09
N GLU A 66 -0.32 11.88 -2.72
CA GLU A 66 -1.27 12.91 -2.30
C GLU A 66 -1.87 12.58 -0.92
N GLU A 67 -2.30 11.35 -0.69
CA GLU A 67 -2.83 10.92 0.60
C GLU A 67 -1.79 11.03 1.72
N LYS A 68 -0.53 10.72 1.43
CA LYS A 68 0.58 10.91 2.39
C LYS A 68 0.80 12.39 2.72
N GLU A 69 0.75 13.26 1.72
CA GLU A 69 0.92 14.69 1.95
C GLU A 69 -0.26 15.27 2.74
N ILE A 70 -1.49 14.83 2.46
CA ILE A 70 -2.67 15.20 3.25
C ILE A 70 -2.51 14.76 4.72
N ASP A 71 -2.05 13.53 4.97
CA ASP A 71 -1.81 13.04 6.33
C ASP A 71 -0.74 13.86 7.06
N ARG A 72 0.36 14.20 6.35
CA ARG A 72 1.43 15.06 6.88
C ARG A 72 0.92 16.45 7.23
N LEU A 73 0.19 17.09 6.33
CA LEU A 73 -0.36 18.43 6.53
C LEU A 73 -1.37 18.47 7.68
N ARG A 74 -2.23 17.45 7.80
CA ARG A 74 -3.17 17.33 8.92
C ARG A 74 -2.46 17.21 10.27
N LYS A 75 -1.35 16.47 10.33
CA LYS A 75 -0.53 16.36 11.55
C LYS A 75 0.12 17.70 11.91
N ALA A 76 0.74 18.36 10.94
CA ALA A 76 1.37 19.67 11.15
C ALA A 76 0.34 20.72 11.60
N LEU A 77 -0.85 20.74 10.98
CA LEU A 77 -1.94 21.63 11.37
C LEU A 77 -2.37 21.38 12.82
N LYS A 78 -2.57 20.12 13.20
CA LYS A 78 -2.97 19.74 14.56
C LYS A 78 -1.92 20.14 15.60
N GLU A 79 -0.64 19.97 15.28
CA GLU A 79 0.47 20.36 16.14
C GLU A 79 0.50 21.88 16.33
N ALA A 80 0.40 22.66 15.26
CA ALA A 80 0.34 24.11 15.32
C ALA A 80 -0.91 24.63 16.06
N GLU A 81 -2.06 23.98 15.90
CA GLU A 81 -3.28 24.29 16.65
C GLU A 81 -3.08 24.06 18.15
N LEU A 82 -2.46 22.94 18.52
CA LEU A 82 -2.17 22.62 19.92
C LEU A 82 -1.19 23.62 20.53
N GLU A 83 -0.10 23.96 19.84
CA GLU A 83 0.87 24.96 20.28
C GLU A 83 0.20 26.32 20.51
N ARG A 84 -0.60 26.78 19.54
CA ARG A 84 -1.36 28.01 19.65
C ARG A 84 -2.31 27.98 20.85
N ASP A 85 -3.00 26.88 21.07
CA ASP A 85 -3.97 26.77 22.17
C ASP A 85 -3.28 26.74 23.54
N ILE A 86 -2.09 26.14 23.64
CA ILE A 86 -1.25 26.20 24.83
C ILE A 86 -0.80 27.64 25.09
N LEU A 87 -0.29 28.33 24.07
CA LEU A 87 0.15 29.72 24.20
C LEU A 87 -1.00 30.66 24.60
N LYS A 88 -2.18 30.49 23.98
CA LYS A 88 -3.38 31.25 24.35
C LYS A 88 -3.78 31.04 25.81
N LYS A 89 -3.70 29.80 26.31
CA LYS A 89 -3.97 29.47 27.72
C LYS A 89 -2.92 29.97 28.70
N ALA A 90 -1.71 30.28 28.24
CA ALA A 90 -0.62 30.77 29.09
C ALA A 90 -0.58 32.31 29.20
N ILE A 91 -1.14 33.01 28.20
CA ILE A 91 -1.14 34.48 28.13
C ILE A 91 -2.43 35.08 28.72
N GLY A 92 -3.52 34.32 28.78
CA GLY A 92 -4.77 34.68 29.47
C GLY A 92 -4.90 33.97 30.80
#